data_AF-A0A4Q0SYB9-F1
#
_entry.id   AF-A0A4Q0SYB9-F1
#
_cell.length_a   1.000
_cell.length_b   1.000
_cell.length_c   1.000
_cell.angle_alpha   90.00
_cell.angle_beta   90.00
_cell.angle_gamma   90.00
#
_symmetry.space_group_name_H-M   'P 1'
#
loop_
_entity.id
_entity.type
_entity.pdbx_description
1 polymer ?
#
loop_
_entity_poly.entity_id
_entity_poly.type
_entity_poly.pdbx_seq_one_letter_code
_entity_poly.pdbx_strand_id
1 'polypeptide(L)' 'MSSETIAMDGHRLCASLSTFELHSAGDATILKNTIQLASFVGEDMVRGYQNGTDASLDNLVKHFQRWNAG' A
#
# COMPACT_ATOMS: atom_id res chain seq x y z
N MET A 1 6.92 0.93 -9.90
CA MET A 1 6.14 -0.30 -9.65
C MET A 1 6.89 -1.13 -8.62
N SER A 2 6.18 -1.78 -7.71
CA SER A 2 6.73 -2.69 -6.69
C SER A 2 5.94 -4.00 -6.73
N SER A 3 6.60 -5.14 -6.56
CA SER A 3 5.95 -6.46 -6.46
C SER A 3 6.22 -7.07 -5.11
N GLU A 4 5.25 -7.77 -4.54
CA GLU A 4 5.38 -8.46 -3.26
C GLU A 4 4.84 -9.89 -3.36
N THR A 5 5.41 -10.79 -2.56
CA THR A 5 4.84 -12.12 -2.31
C THR A 5 4.87 -12.35 -0.81
N ILE A 6 3.71 -12.66 -0.24
CA ILE A 6 3.59 -13.04 1.17
C ILE A 6 3.51 -14.56 1.23
N ALA A 7 4.38 -15.16 2.02
CA ALA A 7 4.38 -16.60 2.28
C ALA A 7 4.53 -16.89 3.77
N MET A 8 3.87 -17.95 4.23
CA MET A 8 3.94 -18.45 5.60
C MET A 8 4.11 -19.97 5.56
N ASP A 9 5.09 -20.50 6.30
CA ASP A 9 5.39 -21.94 6.35
C ASP A 9 5.55 -22.60 4.96
N GLY A 10 6.15 -21.86 4.01
CA GLY A 10 6.34 -22.32 2.62
C GLY A 10 5.10 -22.21 1.73
N HIS A 11 3.95 -21.81 2.28
CA HIS A 11 2.72 -21.59 1.53
C HIS A 11 2.61 -20.12 1.10
N ARG A 12 2.45 -19.88 -0.22
CA ARG A 12 2.16 -18.55 -0.75
C ARG A 12 0.74 -18.14 -0.37
N LEU A 13 0.60 -17.03 0.34
CA LEU A 13 -0.68 -16.47 0.75
C LEU A 13 -1.23 -15.51 -0.30
N CYS A 14 -0.36 -14.66 -0.86
CA CYS A 14 -0.69 -13.79 -1.98
C CYS A 14 0.54 -13.37 -2.78
N ALA A 15 0.30 -12.85 -3.99
CA ALA A 15 1.27 -12.07 -4.75
C ALA A 15 0.59 -10.77 -5.20
N SER A 16 1.32 -9.67 -5.15
CA SER A 16 0.79 -8.34 -5.51
C SER A 16 1.74 -7.56 -6.42
N LEU A 17 1.15 -6.59 -7.11
CA LEU A 17 1.84 -5.59 -7.91
C LEU A 17 1.25 -4.22 -7.62
N SER A 18 2.05 -3.35 -7.02
CA SER A 18 1.67 -1.97 -6.70
C SER A 18 2.27 -0.99 -7.70
N THR A 19 1.44 -0.08 -8.19
CA THR A 19 1.84 1.04 -9.04
C THR A 19 1.48 2.33 -8.34
N PHE A 20 2.47 3.21 -8.19
CA PHE A 20 2.32 4.52 -7.60
C PHE A 20 2.37 5.58 -8.70
N GLU A 21 1.38 6.44 -8.71
CA GLU A 21 1.33 7.64 -9.56
C GLU A 21 1.34 8.85 -8.63
N LEU A 22 2.24 9.79 -8.87
CA LEU A 22 2.32 11.04 -8.11
C LEU A 22 2.00 12.20 -9.05
N HIS A 23 1.04 13.03 -8.65
CA HIS A 23 0.63 14.21 -9.39
C HIS A 23 0.81 15.44 -8.52
N SER A 24 1.31 16.53 -9.11
CA SER A 24 1.37 17.83 -8.44
C SER A 24 -0.04 18.35 -8.16
N ALA A 25 -0.25 18.92 -6.98
CA ALA A 25 -1.49 19.60 -6.59
C ALA A 25 -1.14 20.91 -5.85
N GLY A 26 -0.63 21.89 -6.59
CA GLY A 26 -0.04 23.10 -6.00
C GLY A 26 1.17 22.74 -5.15
N ASP A 27 1.16 23.15 -3.88
CA ASP A 27 2.20 22.82 -2.89
C ASP A 27 2.00 21.43 -2.25
N ALA A 28 1.01 20.66 -2.71
CA ALA A 28 0.74 19.30 -2.27
C ALA A 28 1.01 18.27 -3.37
N THR A 29 0.92 17.00 -3.02
CA THR A 29 1.00 15.87 -3.95
C THR A 29 -0.22 14.98 -3.80
N ILE A 30 -0.87 14.64 -4.92
CA ILE A 30 -1.85 13.56 -4.97
C ILE A 30 -1.08 12.27 -5.27
N LEU A 31 -1.13 11.31 -4.33
CA LEU A 31 -0.59 9.98 -4.51
C LEU A 31 -1.73 9.01 -4.79
N LYS A 32 -1.66 8.33 -5.94
CA LYS A 32 -2.57 7.23 -6.29
C LYS A 32 -1.78 5.93 -6.25
N ASN A 33 -2.22 5.00 -5.41
CA ASN A 33 -1.67 3.64 -5.35
C ASN A 33 -2.69 2.67 -5.96
N THR A 34 -2.31 1.99 -7.04
CA THR A 34 -3.10 0.92 -7.66
C THR A 34 -2.45 -0.41 -7.35
N ILE A 35 -3.21 -1.33 -6.75
CA ILE A 35 -2.71 -2.64 -6.32
C ILE A 35 -3.47 -3.73 -7.06
N GLN A 36 -2.73 -4.58 -7.77
CA GLN A 36 -3.23 -5.81 -8.36
C GLN A 36 -2.82 -6.96 -7.44
N LEU A 37 -3.79 -7.64 -6.84
CA LEU A 37 -3.54 -8.67 -5.83
C LEU A 37 -4.15 -10.01 -6.27
N ALA A 38 -3.33 -11.05 -6.29
CA ALA A 38 -3.77 -12.44 -6.38
C ALA A 38 -3.69 -13.06 -4.98
N SER A 39 -4.85 -13.35 -4.38
CA SER A 39 -4.94 -14.09 -3.12
C SER A 39 -5.06 -15.59 -3.37
N PHE A 40 -4.31 -16.39 -2.61
CA PHE A 40 -4.38 -17.85 -2.62
C PHE A 40 -5.12 -18.43 -1.41
N VAL A 41 -5.53 -17.58 -0.47
CA VAL A 41 -6.21 -17.98 0.79
C VAL A 41 -7.55 -17.27 1.00
N GLY A 42 -8.12 -16.71 -0.07
CA GLY A 42 -9.46 -16.12 -0.07
C GLY A 42 -9.50 -14.62 0.24
N GLU A 43 -10.70 -14.11 0.48
CA GLU A 43 -11.00 -12.68 0.53
C GLU A 43 -10.39 -11.97 1.75
N ASP A 44 -10.23 -12.67 2.87
CA ASP A 44 -9.68 -12.07 4.10
C ASP A 44 -8.25 -11.56 3.91
N MET A 45 -7.44 -12.22 3.06
CA MET A 45 -6.12 -11.73 2.68
C MET A 45 -6.21 -10.44 1.86
N VAL A 46 -7.22 -10.31 0.98
CA VAL A 46 -7.44 -9.06 0.22
C VAL A 46 -7.78 -7.91 1.17
N ARG A 47 -8.71 -8.14 2.10
CA ARG A 47 -9.11 -7.14 3.10
C ARG A 47 -7.95 -6.77 4.02
N GLY A 48 -7.17 -7.76 4.48
CA GLY A 48 -5.98 -7.53 5.30
C GLY A 48 -4.93 -6.69 4.58
N TYR A 49 -4.68 -6.98 3.30
CA TYR A 49 -3.75 -6.23 2.46
C TYR A 49 -4.20 -4.77 2.27
N GLN A 50 -5.49 -4.56 2.00
CA GLN A 50 -6.07 -3.23 1.89
C GLN A 50 -5.93 -2.45 3.19
N ASN A 51 -6.36 -3.03 4.32
CA ASN A 51 -6.27 -2.38 5.63
C ASN A 51 -4.83 -1.99 6.00
N GLY A 52 -3.86 -2.86 5.73
CA GLY A 52 -2.44 -2.59 5.98
C GLY A 52 -1.88 -1.49 5.08
N THR A 53 -2.29 -1.46 3.81
CA THR A 53 -1.91 -0.39 2.86
C THR A 53 -2.49 0.95 3.32
N ASP A 54 -3.78 1.01 3.64
CA ASP A 54 -4.46 2.24 4.08
C ASP A 54 -3.80 2.80 5.35
N ALA A 55 -3.53 1.94 6.33
CA ALA A 55 -2.83 2.33 7.55
C ALA A 55 -1.40 2.86 7.27
N SER A 56 -0.71 2.29 6.29
CA SER A 56 0.63 2.75 5.89
C SER A 56 0.58 4.13 5.23
N LEU A 57 -0.42 4.40 4.39
CA LEU A 57 -0.64 5.72 3.78
C LEU A 57 -1.02 6.77 4.82
N ASP A 58 -1.89 6.43 5.78
CA ASP A 58 -2.22 7.31 6.91
C ASP A 58 -0.98 7.68 7.74
N ASN A 59 -0.11 6.70 8.00
CA ASN A 59 1.14 6.92 8.72
C ASN A 59 2.10 7.79 7.92
N LEU A 60 2.16 7.65 6.59
CA LEU A 60 2.95 8.51 5.72
C LEU A 60 2.47 9.97 5.77
N VAL A 61 1.15 10.20 5.72
CA VAL A 61 0.57 11.55 5.88
C VAL A 61 0.94 12.15 7.23
N LYS A 62 0.77 11.39 8.32
CA LYS A 62 1.15 11.84 9.67
C LYS A 62 2.64 12.16 9.78
N HIS A 63 3.50 11.40 9.11
CA HIS A 63 4.94 11.67 9.08
C HIS A 63 5.25 13.01 8.42
N PHE A 64 4.70 13.29 7.23
CA PHE A 64 4.93 14.57 6.55
C PHE A 64 4.33 15.77 7.28
N GLN A 65 3.18 15.60 7.95
CA GLN A 65 2.62 16.65 8.80
C GLN A 65 3.56 17.02 9.95
N ARG A 66 4.20 16.03 10.57
CA ARG A 66 5.19 16.26 11.64
C ARG A 66 6.47 16.89 11.11
N TRP A 67 6.93 16.47 9.93
CA TRP A 67 8.10 17.05 9.28
C TRP A 67 7.87 18.53 9.01
N ASN A 68 6.77 18.90 8.36
CA ASN A 68 6.50 20.28 7.97
C ASN A 68 6.17 21.23 9.14
N ALA A 69 6.02 20.69 10.36
CA ALA A 69 5.75 21.47 11.57
C ALA A 69 7.01 21.94 12.32
N GLY A 70 8.20 21.53 11.87
CA GLY A 70 9.51 21.97 12.39
C GLY A 70 10.29 22.76 11.35
#